data_AF-A0A537NPQ0-F1
#
_entry.id   AF-A0A537NPQ0-F1
#
_cell.length_a   1.000
_cell.length_b   1.000
_cell.length_c   1.000
_cell.angle_alpha   90.00
_cell.angle_beta   90.00
_cell.angle_gamma   90.00
#
_symmetry.space_group_name_H-M   'P 1'
#
loop_
_entity.id
_entity.type
_entity.pdbx_description
1 polymer ?
#
loop_
_entity_poly.entity_id
_entity_poly.type
_entity_poly.pdbx_seq_one_letter_code
_entity_poly.pdbx_strand_id
1 'polypeptide(L)' 'MGATIPIGAIFKEHLGVGTIFFSFSTSDEDCHAPNEFFRLDSFRIGLIAWARLLERLSEAKAVKPGRLPAGAN' A
#
# COMPACT_ATOMS: atom_id res chain seq x y z
N MET A 1 5.62 8.18 -3.51
CA MET A 1 6.02 7.84 -4.90
C MET A 1 4.93 7.02 -5.57
N GLY A 2 4.54 7.37 -6.79
CA GLY A 2 3.62 6.60 -7.62
C GLY A 2 4.38 5.98 -8.78
N ALA A 3 4.60 4.68 -8.73
CA ALA A 3 5.09 3.89 -9.85
C ALA A 3 3.99 2.91 -10.28
N THR A 4 4.15 2.27 -11.44
CA THR A 4 3.31 1.14 -11.80
C THR A 4 3.63 -0.03 -10.87
N ILE A 5 2.67 -0.43 -10.04
CA ILE A 5 2.80 -1.61 -9.17
C ILE A 5 1.73 -2.64 -9.60
N PRO A 6 2.03 -3.52 -10.58
CA PRO A 6 1.03 -4.40 -11.21
C PRO A 6 0.30 -5.33 -10.23
N ILE A 7 0.94 -5.65 -9.09
CA ILE A 7 0.41 -6.60 -8.13
C ILE A 7 -0.97 -6.21 -7.58
N GLY A 8 -1.30 -4.92 -7.53
CA GLY A 8 -2.62 -4.46 -7.08
C GLY A 8 -3.76 -4.94 -8.00
N ALA A 9 -3.52 -4.99 -9.31
CA ALA A 9 -4.48 -5.53 -10.27
C ALA A 9 -4.60 -7.06 -10.14
N ILE A 10 -3.48 -7.75 -9.98
CA ILE A 10 -3.40 -9.21 -9.80
C ILE A 10 -4.18 -9.66 -8.55
N PHE A 11 -4.06 -8.92 -7.43
CA PHE A 11 -4.81 -9.20 -6.20
C PHE A 11 -6.32 -9.05 -6.40
N LYS A 12 -6.73 -8.01 -7.14
CA LYS A 12 -8.14 -7.81 -7.46
C LYS A 12 -8.68 -8.93 -8.35
N GLU A 13 -7.93 -9.34 -9.36
CA GLU A 13 -8.32 -10.38 -10.31
C GLU A 13 -8.46 -11.75 -9.65
N HIS A 14 -7.45 -12.19 -8.90
CA HIS A 14 -7.42 -13.57 -8.39
C HIS A 14 -8.03 -13.74 -7.01
N LEU A 15 -8.01 -12.69 -6.17
CA LEU A 15 -8.47 -12.77 -4.78
C LEU A 15 -9.73 -11.94 -4.52
N GLY A 16 -10.14 -11.09 -5.47
CA GLY A 16 -11.30 -10.21 -5.30
C GLY A 16 -11.11 -9.14 -4.21
N VAL A 17 -9.86 -8.83 -3.84
CA VAL A 17 -9.54 -7.89 -2.75
C VAL A 17 -8.99 -6.57 -3.28
N GLY A 18 -9.35 -5.47 -2.61
CA GLY A 18 -8.69 -4.18 -2.79
C GLY A 18 -7.32 -4.17 -2.11
N THR A 19 -6.35 -3.47 -2.69
CA THR A 19 -5.00 -3.30 -2.13
C THR A 19 -4.75 -1.83 -1.84
N ILE A 20 -4.05 -1.54 -0.73
CA ILE A 20 -3.54 -0.21 -0.42
C ILE A 20 -2.01 -0.24 -0.52
N PHE A 21 -1.42 0.79 -1.14
CA PHE A 21 0.03 1.01 -1.12
C PHE A 21 0.34 2.07 -0.07
N PHE A 22 1.02 1.68 1.00
CA PHE A 22 1.27 2.52 2.16
C PHE A 22 2.78 2.82 2.28
N SER A 23 3.20 3.91 1.67
CA SER A 23 4.60 4.34 1.56
C SER A 23 4.78 5.79 2.02
N PHE A 24 5.99 6.12 2.46
CA PHE A 24 6.40 7.43 2.98
C PHE A 24 7.48 8.10 2.11
N SER A 25 7.83 7.48 0.99
CA SER A 25 8.83 8.02 0.06
C SER A 25 8.26 9.16 -0.78
N THR A 26 9.06 10.19 -0.99
CA THR A 26 8.72 11.37 -1.79
C THR A 26 9.38 11.32 -3.17
N SER A 27 8.97 12.21 -4.07
CA SER A 27 9.38 12.15 -5.48
C SER A 27 10.84 12.50 -5.74
N ASP A 28 11.50 13.14 -4.78
CA ASP A 28 12.85 13.70 -4.88
C ASP A 28 13.91 12.81 -4.20
N GLU A 29 13.58 11.54 -3.95
CA GLU A 29 14.46 10.57 -3.29
C GLU A 29 15.31 9.77 -4.28
N ASP A 30 15.35 10.19 -5.55
CA ASP A 30 16.17 9.60 -6.62
C ASP A 30 16.01 8.08 -6.75
N CYS A 31 14.78 7.59 -6.56
CA CYS A 31 14.46 6.16 -6.71
C CYS A 31 14.91 5.67 -8.09
N HIS A 32 15.78 4.66 -8.12
CA HIS A 32 16.42 4.12 -9.33
C HIS A 32 17.41 5.06 -10.04
N ALA A 33 18.00 6.03 -9.32
CA ALA A 33 19.02 6.94 -9.82
C ALA A 33 20.21 7.05 -8.84
N PRO A 34 21.38 7.56 -9.27
CA PRO A 34 22.50 7.82 -8.37
C PRO A 34 22.12 8.78 -7.23
N ASN A 35 22.72 8.58 -6.06
CA ASN A 35 22.40 9.30 -4.82
C ASN A 35 20.98 9.04 -4.29
N GLU A 36 20.35 7.92 -4.65
CA GLU A 36 19.12 7.44 -4.01
C GLU A 36 19.26 7.47 -2.49
N PHE A 37 18.29 8.09 -1.83
CA PHE A 37 18.29 8.28 -0.38
C PHE A 37 16.89 8.18 0.20
N PHE A 38 16.80 8.07 1.53
CA PHE A 38 15.54 8.23 2.25
C PHE A 38 15.75 9.15 3.45
N ARG A 39 14.70 9.87 3.82
CA ARG A 39 14.75 10.75 5.00
C ARG A 39 14.62 9.94 6.29
N LEU A 40 15.48 10.23 7.26
CA LEU A 40 15.41 9.58 8.58
C LEU A 40 14.07 9.85 9.29
N ASP A 41 13.48 11.03 9.08
CA ASP A 41 12.14 11.33 9.59
C ASP A 41 11.07 10.46 8.93
N SER A 42 11.12 10.25 7.61
CA SER A 42 10.21 9.33 6.90
C SER A 42 10.38 7.89 7.39
N PHE A 43 11.61 7.46 7.67
CA PHE A 43 11.88 6.14 8.24
C PHE A 43 11.21 5.97 9.61
N ARG A 44 11.39 6.94 10.52
CA ARG A 44 10.77 6.92 11.86
C ARG A 44 9.25 6.97 11.79
N ILE A 45 8.69 7.84 10.93
CA ILE A 45 7.24 7.96 10.74
C ILE A 45 6.68 6.66 10.17
N GLY A 46 7.35 6.06 9.19
CA GLY A 46 6.93 4.80 8.57
C GLY A 46 6.79 3.66 9.58
N LEU A 47 7.79 3.49 10.46
CA LEU A 47 7.74 2.46 11.52
C LEU A 47 6.53 2.66 12.45
N ILE A 48 6.30 3.89 12.90
CA ILE A 48 5.18 4.21 13.80
C ILE A 48 3.83 4.00 13.09
N ALA A 49 3.73 4.46 11.84
CA ALA A 49 2.50 4.40 11.07
C ALA A 49 2.12 2.96 10.73
N TRP A 50 3.09 2.10 10.38
CA TRP A 50 2.85 0.67 10.15
C TRP A 50 2.35 -0.03 11.40
N ALA A 51 2.98 0.19 12.56
CA ALA A 51 2.52 -0.38 13.82
C ALA A 51 1.06 0.03 14.12
N ARG A 52 0.73 1.32 13.97
CA ARG A 52 -0.63 1.84 14.18
C ARG A 52 -1.64 1.32 13.16
N LEU A 53 -1.23 1.14 11.91
CA LEU A 53 -2.09 0.59 10.87
C LEU A 53 -2.48 -0.85 11.21
N LEU A 54 -1.51 -1.68 11.60
CA LEU A 54 -1.76 -3.07 11.98
C LEU A 54 -2.64 -3.18 13.22
N GLU A 55 -2.41 -2.33 14.23
CA GLU A 55 -3.27 -2.24 15.42
C GLU A 55 -4.72 -1.92 15.03
N ARG A 56 -4.93 -0.85 14.25
CA ARG A 56 -6.27 -0.47 13.78
C ARG A 56 -6.93 -1.53 12.90
N LEU A 57 -6.17 -2.23 12.07
CA LEU A 57 -6.68 -3.33 11.25
C LEU A 57 -7.13 -4.52 12.10
N SER A 58 -6.47 -4.77 13.24
CA SER A 58 -6.88 -5.83 14.17
C SER A 58 -8.20 -5.54 14.87
N GLU A 59 -8.52 -4.24 15.07
CA GLU A 59 -9.78 -3.78 15.65
C GLU A 59 -10.89 -3.60 14.60
N ALA A 60 -10.52 -3.48 13.32
CA ALA A 60 -11.47 -3.27 12.24
C ALA A 60 -12.41 -4.48 12.11
N LYS A 61 -13.71 -4.22 12.17
CA LYS A 61 -14.71 -5.26 11.96
C LYS A 61 -14.59 -5.80 10.54
N ALA A 62 -14.44 -7.12 10.40
CA ALA A 62 -14.39 -7.78 9.10
C ALA A 62 -15.63 -7.41 8.29
N VAL A 63 -15.42 -6.68 7.19
CA VAL A 63 -16.44 -6.50 6.16
C VAL A 63 -16.44 -7.78 5.34
N LYS A 64 -17.60 -8.45 5.22
CA LYS A 64 -17.72 -9.59 4.31
C LYS A 64 -17.29 -9.13 2.92
N PRO A 65 -16.37 -9.82 2.23
CA PRO A 65 -16.03 -9.45 0.87
C PRO A 65 -17.31 -9.47 0.05
N GLY A 66 -17.70 -8.31 -0.47
CA GLY A 66 -18.83 -8.21 -1.38
C GLY A 66 -18.52 -9.06 -2.59
N ARG A 67 -19.44 -9.96 -2.96
CA ARG A 67 -19.39 -10.67 -4.24
C ARG A 67 -19.34 -9.60 -5.33
N LEU A 68 -18.19 -9.42 -5.98
CA LEU A 68 -18.12 -8.58 -7.17
C LEU A 68 -19.11 -9.16 -8.19
N PRO A 69 -19.97 -8.34 -8.82
CA PRO A 69 -20.86 -8.83 -9.85
C PRO A 69 -20.01 -9.45 -10.97
N ALA A 70 -20.41 -10.64 -11.41
CA ALA A 70 -19.82 -11.26 -12.59
C ALA A 70 -20.07 -10.34 -13.80
N GLY A 71 -19.00 -9.74 -14.35
CA GLY A 71 -19.08 -9.03 -15.63
C GLY A 71 -18.84 -7.51 -15.63
N ALA A 72 -18.05 -6.94 -14.71
CA ALA A 72 -17.54 -5.58 -14.92
C ALA A 72 -16.29 -5.63 -15.79
N ASN A 73 -16.45 -5.27 -17.06
CA ASN A 73 -15.38 -5.03 -18.05
C ASN A 73 -14.38 -3.96 -17.57
#